data_AF-A0A495TME5-F1
#
_entry.id   AF-A0A495TME5-F1
#
_cell.length_a   1.000
_cell.length_b   1.000
_cell.length_c   1.000
_cell.angle_alpha   90.00
_cell.angle_beta   90.00
_cell.angle_gamma   90.00
#
_symmetry.space_group_name_H-M   'P 1'
#
loop_
_entity.id
_entity.type
_entity.pdbx_description
1 polymer ?
#
loop_
_entity_poly.entity_id
_entity_poly.type
_entity_poly.pdbx_seq_one_letter_code
_entity_poly.pdbx_strand_id
1 'polypeptide(L)'
;MTCKFWKGMVLASAALLTASGTARAEDECSNATLKGLYGFSLRGEFIGFFDAGGNPHRIPNPSLVDAVFIQKFDGTGAFTRSDYVTSDGFKRPGLTDPITGFDTGETGTYTVFPNCTGVMHITFPAPIASTIIDVRFVLTERGHRLHGVVSHQEIAGPFTALDGITTCGPTPACNMRAQESVIGEKFDVEGRGEGRGR
;
A
#
# COMPACT_ATOMS: atom_id res chain seq x y z
N MET A 1 -48.23 43.18 -58.44
CA MET A 1 -48.35 43.25 -56.98
C MET A 1 -49.41 42.25 -56.52
N THR A 2 -48.97 41.08 -56.04
CA THR A 2 -49.73 40.23 -55.11
C THR A 2 -48.73 39.24 -54.52
N CYS A 3 -48.79 39.17 -53.20
CA CYS A 3 -47.89 38.53 -52.26
C CYS A 3 -48.65 37.24 -51.82
N LYS A 4 -48.08 36.06 -51.59
CA LYS A 4 -47.42 35.67 -50.34
C LYS A 4 -47.26 34.14 -50.27
N PHE A 5 -46.05 33.74 -49.89
CA PHE A 5 -45.68 32.67 -48.95
C PHE A 5 -46.13 31.22 -49.21
N TRP A 6 -45.21 30.48 -49.82
CA TRP A 6 -45.08 29.03 -49.77
C TRP A 6 -44.83 28.56 -48.32
N LYS A 7 -45.77 27.82 -47.75
CA LYS A 7 -45.58 27.04 -46.53
C LYS A 7 -45.15 25.63 -46.94
N GLY A 8 -44.02 25.15 -46.43
CA GLY A 8 -43.50 23.82 -46.74
C GLY A 8 -42.40 23.36 -45.79
N MET A 9 -42.79 23.11 -44.53
CA MET A 9 -42.25 22.10 -43.60
C MET A 9 -40.71 21.91 -43.53
N VAL A 10 -40.06 22.63 -42.61
CA VAL A 10 -38.71 22.30 -42.13
C VAL A 10 -38.83 21.26 -41.01
N LEU A 11 -38.25 20.08 -41.25
CA LEU A 11 -37.97 19.03 -40.27
C LEU A 11 -37.01 19.57 -39.20
N ALA A 12 -37.42 19.53 -37.92
CA ALA A 12 -36.51 19.70 -36.80
C ALA A 12 -36.72 18.55 -35.81
N SER A 13 -35.92 17.50 -36.00
CA SER A 13 -35.78 16.39 -35.08
C SER A 13 -35.20 16.89 -33.75
N ALA A 14 -36.05 17.05 -32.74
CA ALA A 14 -35.62 17.29 -31.36
C ALA A 14 -35.27 15.94 -30.71
N ALA A 15 -34.15 15.34 -31.12
CA ALA A 15 -33.51 14.24 -30.41
C ALA A 15 -32.35 14.84 -29.61
N LEU A 16 -32.62 15.31 -28.39
CA LEU A 16 -31.59 15.84 -27.48
C LEU A 16 -31.70 15.14 -26.11
N LEU A 17 -31.01 14.00 -26.05
CA LEU A 17 -30.12 13.59 -24.96
C LEU A 17 -30.71 13.58 -23.53
N THR A 18 -31.66 12.68 -23.28
CA THR A 18 -31.76 12.05 -21.96
C THR A 18 -30.79 10.87 -21.90
N ALA A 19 -29.49 11.15 -21.97
CA ALA A 19 -28.51 10.22 -21.43
C ALA A 19 -28.45 10.52 -19.93
N SER A 20 -29.31 9.84 -19.18
CA SER A 20 -29.17 9.70 -17.74
C SER A 20 -27.71 9.44 -17.45
N GLY A 21 -27.03 10.39 -16.80
CA GLY A 21 -25.76 10.12 -16.17
C GLY A 21 -26.02 9.00 -15.19
N THR A 22 -25.76 7.76 -15.58
CA THR A 22 -25.56 6.70 -14.62
C THR A 22 -24.33 7.14 -13.85
N ALA A 23 -24.56 7.77 -12.70
CA ALA A 23 -23.58 7.78 -11.65
C ALA A 23 -23.26 6.30 -11.42
N ARG A 24 -22.17 5.81 -12.01
CA ARG A 24 -21.64 4.49 -11.68
C ARG A 24 -21.09 4.61 -10.27
N ALA A 25 -21.99 4.44 -9.31
CA ALA A 25 -21.64 4.02 -7.97
C ALA A 25 -21.64 2.49 -8.00
N GLU A 26 -20.57 1.89 -8.52
CA GLU A 26 -20.23 0.51 -8.22
C GLU A 26 -18.72 0.47 -7.98
N ASP A 27 -18.34 0.11 -6.76
CA ASP A 27 -16.95 -0.11 -6.38
C ASP A 27 -16.39 -1.28 -7.22
N GLU A 28 -15.65 -0.96 -8.29
CA GLU A 28 -14.92 -1.94 -9.11
C GLU A 28 -13.40 -1.83 -8.85
N CYS A 29 -13.01 -1.71 -7.58
CA CYS A 29 -11.60 -1.84 -7.25
C CYS A 29 -11.11 -3.25 -7.62
N SER A 30 -9.91 -3.33 -8.17
CA SER A 30 -9.26 -4.59 -8.55
C SER A 30 -7.75 -4.44 -8.46
N ASN A 31 -6.99 -5.52 -8.68
CA ASN A 31 -5.52 -5.40 -8.68
C ASN A 31 -5.04 -4.34 -9.69
N ALA A 32 -5.77 -4.16 -10.80
CA ALA A 32 -5.45 -3.15 -11.81
C ALA A 32 -5.51 -1.71 -11.26
N THR A 33 -6.35 -1.45 -10.26
CA THR A 33 -6.46 -0.15 -9.58
C THR A 33 -5.11 0.31 -9.01
N LEU A 34 -4.34 -0.62 -8.43
CA LEU A 34 -3.05 -0.32 -7.82
C LEU A 34 -1.90 -0.27 -8.81
N LYS A 35 -2.07 -0.62 -10.09
CA LYS A 35 -0.96 -0.63 -11.06
C LYS A 35 -0.18 0.70 -11.05
N GLY A 36 1.13 0.62 -10.90
CA GLY A 36 2.02 1.80 -10.91
C GLY A 36 3.00 1.83 -9.74
N LEU A 37 3.65 2.98 -9.59
CA LEU A 37 4.64 3.25 -8.56
C LEU A 37 4.01 4.07 -7.43
N TYR A 38 4.33 3.75 -6.19
CA TYR A 38 3.80 4.41 -5.00
C TYR A 38 4.92 4.69 -4.00
N GLY A 39 4.84 5.83 -3.35
CA GLY A 39 5.69 6.21 -2.23
C GLY A 39 4.91 6.01 -0.94
N PHE A 40 5.56 5.45 0.07
CA PHE A 40 4.95 5.10 1.33
C PHE A 40 5.72 5.66 2.51
N SER A 41 4.97 5.92 3.58
CA SER A 41 5.47 6.15 4.93
C SER A 41 4.80 5.16 5.87
N LEU A 42 5.56 4.59 6.80
CA LEU A 42 5.07 3.76 7.88
C LEU A 42 5.57 4.32 9.20
N ARG A 43 4.69 4.31 10.20
CA ARG A 43 5.01 4.68 11.56
C ARG A 43 4.27 3.79 12.55
N GLY A 44 4.96 3.40 13.61
CA GLY A 44 4.40 2.54 14.63
C GLY A 44 5.38 2.14 15.72
N GLU A 45 5.05 1.04 16.39
CA GLU A 45 5.89 0.45 17.42
C GLU A 45 5.70 -1.07 17.54
N PHE A 46 6.76 -1.76 17.98
CA PHE A 46 6.65 -3.11 18.51
C PHE A 46 6.42 -3.03 20.01
N ILE A 47 5.27 -3.52 20.48
CA ILE A 47 4.92 -3.53 21.91
C ILE A 47 5.20 -4.87 22.58
N GLY A 48 5.55 -5.89 21.79
CA GLY A 48 5.86 -7.23 22.28
C GLY A 48 5.79 -8.30 21.19
N PHE A 49 5.53 -9.54 21.58
CA PHE A 49 5.40 -10.69 20.69
C PHE A 49 4.38 -11.69 21.22
N PHE A 50 3.94 -12.62 20.37
CA PHE A 50 3.16 -13.80 20.76
C PHE A 50 4.09 -14.99 20.96
N ASP A 51 3.90 -15.75 22.04
CA ASP A 51 4.62 -17.01 22.23
C ASP A 51 4.07 -18.14 21.33
N ALA A 52 4.68 -19.33 21.41
CA ALA A 52 4.24 -20.50 20.65
C ALA A 52 2.81 -20.96 20.97
N GLY A 53 2.27 -20.59 22.14
CA GLY A 53 0.88 -20.83 22.52
C GLY A 53 -0.09 -19.73 22.06
N GLY A 54 0.40 -18.68 21.40
CA GLY A 54 -0.38 -17.53 20.98
C GLY A 54 -0.65 -16.53 22.12
N ASN A 55 0.02 -16.65 23.27
CA ASN A 55 -0.19 -15.71 24.36
C ASN A 55 0.58 -14.40 24.11
N PRO A 56 -0.04 -13.24 24.34
CA PRO A 56 0.61 -11.96 24.12
C PRO A 56 1.55 -11.60 25.28
N HIS A 57 2.82 -11.34 24.95
CA HIS A 57 3.83 -10.82 25.86
C HIS A 57 4.15 -9.37 25.53
N ARG A 58 4.54 -8.56 26.52
CA ARG A 58 5.05 -7.19 26.29
C ARG A 58 6.57 -7.20 26.39
N ILE A 59 7.26 -6.38 25.60
CA ILE A 59 8.68 -6.08 25.84
C ILE A 59 8.82 -4.91 26.82
N PRO A 60 9.93 -4.80 27.57
CA PRO A 60 10.12 -3.74 28.58
C PRO A 60 10.01 -2.32 28.01
N ASN A 61 10.60 -2.10 26.83
CA ASN A 61 10.57 -0.82 26.12
C ASN A 61 9.99 -1.08 24.73
N PRO A 62 8.83 -0.51 24.38
CA PRO A 62 8.34 -0.54 23.00
C PRO A 62 9.40 0.04 22.06
N SER A 63 9.62 -0.65 20.94
CA SER A 63 10.57 -0.20 19.93
C SER A 63 9.83 0.61 18.88
N LEU A 64 10.18 1.89 18.72
CA LEU A 64 9.57 2.76 17.72
C LEU A 64 10.03 2.36 16.33
N VAL A 65 9.11 2.29 15.38
CA VAL A 65 9.40 1.93 13.99
C VAL A 65 8.98 3.08 13.08
N ASP A 66 9.93 3.50 12.24
CA ASP A 66 9.71 4.45 11.16
C ASP A 66 10.28 3.87 9.88
N ALA A 67 9.51 3.95 8.79
CA ALA A 67 10.00 3.55 7.48
C ALA A 67 9.46 4.43 6.37
N VAL A 68 10.27 4.52 5.31
CA VAL A 68 9.85 5.03 4.01
C VAL A 68 10.20 4.02 2.94
N PHE A 69 9.34 3.88 1.94
CA PHE A 69 9.58 2.92 0.87
C PHE A 69 8.88 3.27 -0.42
N ILE A 70 9.44 2.75 -1.51
CA ILE A 70 8.83 2.81 -2.82
C ILE A 70 8.41 1.41 -3.24
N GLN A 71 7.20 1.29 -3.78
CA GLN A 71 6.65 0.01 -4.19
C GLN A 71 6.02 0.12 -5.57
N LYS A 72 6.36 -0.82 -6.44
CA LYS A 72 5.84 -0.92 -7.80
C LYS A 72 4.88 -2.10 -7.90
N PHE A 73 3.60 -1.81 -8.05
CA PHE A 73 2.55 -2.79 -8.29
C PHE A 73 2.42 -3.08 -9.79
N ASP A 74 2.32 -4.36 -10.14
CA ASP A 74 2.17 -4.84 -11.51
C ASP A 74 0.76 -4.64 -12.12
N GLY A 75 -0.25 -4.43 -11.28
CA GLY A 75 -1.67 -4.45 -11.65
C GLY A 75 -2.34 -5.84 -11.69
N THR A 76 -1.61 -6.91 -11.40
CA THR A 76 -2.06 -8.31 -11.49
C THR A 76 -1.96 -9.10 -10.20
N GLY A 77 -1.20 -8.63 -9.21
CA GLY A 77 -1.16 -9.23 -7.87
C GLY A 77 0.23 -9.39 -7.27
N ALA A 78 1.30 -8.92 -7.94
CA ALA A 78 2.66 -8.91 -7.44
C ALA A 78 3.27 -7.50 -7.38
N PHE A 79 4.22 -7.30 -6.48
CA PHE A 79 4.98 -6.05 -6.42
C PHE A 79 6.46 -6.30 -6.09
N THR A 80 7.25 -5.28 -6.38
CA THR A 80 8.63 -5.14 -5.91
C THR A 80 8.73 -3.89 -5.05
N ARG A 81 9.62 -3.91 -4.06
CA ARG A 81 9.80 -2.80 -3.12
C ARG A 81 11.27 -2.53 -2.82
N SER A 82 11.56 -1.29 -2.45
CA SER A 82 12.80 -0.89 -1.79
C SER A 82 12.44 0.00 -0.62
N ASP A 83 12.96 -0.30 0.56
CA ASP A 83 12.61 0.38 1.81
C ASP A 83 13.83 0.87 2.60
N TYR A 84 13.55 1.74 3.57
CA TYR A 84 14.51 2.14 4.58
C TYR A 84 13.78 2.14 5.91
N VAL A 85 14.09 1.15 6.75
CA VAL A 85 13.42 0.95 8.03
C VAL A 85 14.37 1.25 9.18
N THR A 86 13.87 2.00 10.15
CA THR A 86 14.56 2.26 11.42
C THR A 86 13.77 1.72 12.60
N SER A 87 14.48 1.24 13.60
CA SER A 87 13.95 0.89 14.92
C SER A 87 14.71 1.66 15.98
N ASP A 88 14.01 2.45 16.79
CA ASP A 88 14.59 3.35 17.81
C ASP A 88 15.70 4.26 17.24
N GLY A 89 15.54 4.71 16.00
CA GLY A 89 16.50 5.57 15.29
C GLY A 89 17.68 4.85 14.65
N PHE A 90 17.80 3.52 14.82
CA PHE A 90 18.84 2.72 14.17
C PHE A 90 18.31 2.05 12.91
N LYS A 91 19.06 2.13 11.80
CA LYS A 91 18.73 1.38 10.59
C LYS A 91 18.74 -0.12 10.89
N ARG A 92 17.67 -0.82 10.48
CA ARG A 92 17.61 -2.28 10.61
C ARG A 92 18.62 -2.96 9.67
N PRO A 93 19.18 -4.12 10.06
CA PRO A 93 20.05 -4.90 9.19
C PRO A 93 19.30 -5.42 7.95
N GLY A 94 19.95 -5.34 6.78
CA GLY A 94 19.37 -5.82 5.52
C GLY A 94 20.36 -5.81 4.36
N LEU A 95 19.91 -6.33 3.21
CA LEU A 95 20.67 -6.28 1.95
C LEU A 95 20.52 -4.90 1.32
N THR A 96 21.54 -4.05 1.53
CA THR A 96 21.49 -2.64 1.17
C THR A 96 22.08 -2.37 -0.21
N ASP A 97 21.43 -1.51 -0.99
CA ASP A 97 22.07 -0.84 -2.12
C ASP A 97 23.19 0.08 -1.62
N PRO A 98 24.44 -0.04 -2.11
CA PRO A 98 25.59 0.71 -1.58
C PRO A 98 25.59 2.19 -1.98
N ILE A 99 24.75 2.61 -2.93
CA ILE A 99 24.67 4.01 -3.41
C ILE A 99 23.59 4.77 -2.65
N THR A 100 22.41 4.18 -2.54
CA THR A 100 21.24 4.84 -1.93
C THR A 100 21.09 4.53 -0.44
N GLY A 101 21.65 3.42 0.03
CA GLY A 101 21.51 2.93 1.39
C GLY A 101 20.14 2.30 1.68
N PHE A 102 19.24 2.20 0.70
CA PHE A 102 17.95 1.50 0.83
C PHE A 102 18.13 -0.02 0.73
N ASP A 103 17.24 -0.76 1.37
CA ASP A 103 17.18 -2.20 1.28
C ASP A 103 16.55 -2.63 -0.07
N THR A 104 16.99 -3.79 -0.57
CA THR A 104 16.68 -4.25 -1.94
C THR A 104 16.28 -5.73 -1.97
N GLY A 105 15.59 -6.12 -3.05
CA GLY A 105 15.20 -7.51 -3.31
C GLY A 105 13.90 -7.94 -2.64
N GLU A 106 13.17 -7.01 -2.04
CA GLU A 106 11.89 -7.27 -1.40
C GLU A 106 10.78 -7.41 -2.43
N THR A 107 9.96 -8.43 -2.23
CA THR A 107 8.86 -8.76 -3.14
C THR A 107 7.64 -9.14 -2.33
N GLY A 108 6.50 -9.20 -3.00
CA GLY A 108 5.31 -9.73 -2.36
C GLY A 108 4.12 -9.79 -3.29
N THR A 109 3.00 -10.17 -2.71
CA THR A 109 1.73 -10.32 -3.39
C THR A 109 0.66 -9.46 -2.75
N TYR A 110 -0.35 -9.11 -3.51
CA TYR A 110 -1.50 -8.36 -3.02
C TYR A 110 -2.78 -8.79 -3.72
N THR A 111 -3.89 -8.54 -3.05
CA THR A 111 -5.23 -8.66 -3.63
C THR A 111 -6.04 -7.45 -3.22
N VAL A 112 -6.62 -6.79 -4.22
CA VAL A 112 -7.61 -5.74 -4.04
C VAL A 112 -8.99 -6.35 -4.30
N PHE A 113 -9.87 -6.21 -3.32
CA PHE A 113 -11.26 -6.66 -3.42
C PHE A 113 -12.13 -5.56 -4.07
N PRO A 114 -13.30 -5.94 -4.64
CA PRO A 114 -14.21 -4.98 -5.28
C PRO A 114 -14.58 -3.78 -4.41
N ASN A 115 -14.76 -3.99 -3.11
CA ASN A 115 -15.06 -2.94 -2.12
C ASN A 115 -13.87 -2.04 -1.73
N CYS A 116 -12.79 -2.03 -2.51
CA CYS A 116 -11.58 -1.24 -2.31
C CYS A 116 -10.79 -1.55 -1.02
N THR A 117 -11.13 -2.64 -0.33
CA THR A 117 -10.27 -3.22 0.71
C THR A 117 -9.25 -4.16 0.08
N GLY A 118 -8.19 -4.50 0.80
CA GLY A 118 -7.20 -5.43 0.29
C GLY A 118 -6.27 -6.01 1.33
N VAL A 119 -5.48 -6.97 0.86
CA VAL A 119 -4.43 -7.66 1.61
C VAL A 119 -3.13 -7.60 0.86
N MET A 120 -2.03 -7.53 1.59
CA MET A 120 -0.68 -7.60 1.05
C MET A 120 0.14 -8.56 1.91
N HIS A 121 0.95 -9.39 1.25
CA HIS A 121 1.92 -10.28 1.88
C HIS A 121 3.31 -9.93 1.34
N ILE A 122 4.22 -9.55 2.23
CA ILE A 122 5.57 -9.11 1.89
C ILE A 122 6.56 -10.14 2.40
N THR A 123 7.49 -10.53 1.53
CA THR A 123 8.60 -11.40 1.88
C THR A 123 9.93 -10.67 1.71
N PHE A 124 10.81 -10.91 2.68
CA PHE A 124 12.11 -10.29 2.74
C PHE A 124 13.18 -11.35 2.49
N PRO A 125 14.11 -11.12 1.55
CA PRO A 125 15.23 -12.02 1.38
C PRO A 125 16.12 -12.02 2.63
N ALA A 126 16.66 -13.19 3.00
CA ALA A 126 17.71 -13.25 4.00
C ALA A 126 18.93 -12.41 3.56
N PRO A 127 19.70 -11.79 4.48
CA PRO A 127 19.62 -11.90 5.94
C PRO A 127 18.89 -10.72 6.61
N ILE A 128 17.74 -10.27 6.08
CA ILE A 128 16.97 -9.15 6.66
C ILE A 128 16.31 -9.56 7.98
N ALA A 129 16.18 -8.62 8.92
CA ALA A 129 15.59 -8.86 10.24
C ALA A 129 14.07 -9.15 10.16
N SER A 130 13.33 -8.57 9.21
CA SER A 130 11.95 -8.97 8.94
C SER A 130 11.93 -10.16 8.00
N THR A 131 10.96 -11.05 8.18
CA THR A 131 10.82 -12.26 7.37
C THR A 131 9.50 -12.25 6.60
N ILE A 132 8.42 -11.89 7.29
CA ILE A 132 7.06 -11.77 6.73
C ILE A 132 6.39 -10.52 7.29
N ILE A 133 5.65 -9.79 6.45
CA ILE A 133 4.70 -8.76 6.89
C ILE A 133 3.40 -8.93 6.10
N ASP A 134 2.28 -8.99 6.80
CA ASP A 134 0.94 -8.92 6.20
C ASP A 134 0.27 -7.59 6.53
N VAL A 135 -0.23 -6.90 5.52
CA VAL A 135 -0.93 -5.62 5.66
C VAL A 135 -2.39 -5.78 5.26
N ARG A 136 -3.29 -5.24 6.06
CA ARG A 136 -4.68 -4.95 5.66
C ARG A 136 -4.75 -3.51 5.23
N PHE A 137 -5.31 -3.24 4.06
CA PHE A 137 -5.39 -1.88 3.54
C PHE A 137 -6.75 -1.55 2.94
N VAL A 138 -6.98 -0.25 2.80
CA VAL A 138 -8.09 0.34 2.05
C VAL A 138 -7.55 1.32 1.04
N LEU A 139 -8.18 1.36 -0.13
CA LEU A 139 -7.89 2.33 -1.18
C LEU A 139 -8.86 3.50 -1.08
N THR A 140 -8.31 4.68 -1.30
CA THR A 140 -9.04 5.95 -1.38
C THR A 140 -8.59 6.67 -2.64
N GLU A 141 -9.28 7.76 -3.02
CA GLU A 141 -8.89 8.59 -4.17
C GLU A 141 -8.71 7.78 -5.47
N ARG A 142 -9.62 6.81 -5.73
CA ARG A 142 -9.57 5.91 -6.88
C ARG A 142 -8.27 5.11 -6.99
N GLY A 143 -7.68 4.76 -5.85
CA GLY A 143 -6.42 4.04 -5.78
C GLY A 143 -5.18 4.93 -5.76
N HIS A 144 -5.31 6.26 -5.85
CA HIS A 144 -4.14 7.15 -5.71
C HIS A 144 -3.60 7.21 -4.29
N ARG A 145 -4.40 6.80 -3.29
CA ARG A 145 -4.02 6.79 -1.89
C ARG A 145 -4.38 5.48 -1.21
N LEU A 146 -3.45 4.91 -0.45
CA LEU A 146 -3.59 3.66 0.29
C LEU A 146 -3.40 3.92 1.78
N HIS A 147 -4.32 3.44 2.60
CA HIS A 147 -4.19 3.43 4.06
C HIS A 147 -4.17 1.99 4.54
N GLY A 148 -3.17 1.62 5.34
CA GLY A 148 -3.05 0.26 5.83
C GLY A 148 -2.56 0.17 7.26
N VAL A 149 -2.69 -1.03 7.80
CA VAL A 149 -2.18 -1.43 9.10
C VAL A 149 -1.48 -2.78 8.97
N VAL A 150 -0.35 -2.93 9.65
CA VAL A 150 0.30 -4.23 9.77
C VAL A 150 -0.58 -5.14 10.63
N SER A 151 -0.94 -6.29 10.09
CA SER A 151 -1.83 -7.27 10.71
C SER A 151 -1.12 -8.52 11.19
N HIS A 152 0.05 -8.80 10.63
CA HIS A 152 0.96 -9.88 11.05
C HIS A 152 2.37 -9.49 10.67
N GLN A 153 3.35 -9.80 11.52
CA GLN A 153 4.75 -9.49 11.25
C GLN A 153 5.65 -10.49 11.97
N GLU A 154 6.61 -11.03 11.24
CA GLU A 154 7.62 -11.95 11.76
C GLU A 154 9.01 -11.33 11.69
N ILE A 155 9.68 -11.25 12.84
CA ILE A 155 11.02 -10.66 12.96
C ILE A 155 12.00 -11.65 13.57
N ALA A 156 13.10 -11.90 12.87
CA ALA A 156 14.25 -12.62 13.40
C ALA A 156 15.08 -11.68 14.29
N GLY A 157 15.08 -11.93 15.59
CA GLY A 157 15.87 -11.19 16.57
C GLY A 157 15.64 -11.74 17.98
N PRO A 158 16.60 -11.59 18.91
CA PRO A 158 16.37 -11.97 20.29
C PRO A 158 15.45 -10.95 20.96
N PHE A 159 14.27 -11.39 21.40
CA PHE A 159 13.35 -10.60 22.20
C PHE A 159 13.17 -11.24 23.57
N THR A 160 13.09 -10.41 24.61
CA THR A 160 12.79 -10.84 25.98
C THR A 160 11.59 -10.07 26.47
N ALA A 161 10.60 -10.78 26.99
CA ALA A 161 9.41 -10.18 27.56
C ALA A 161 9.71 -9.43 28.87
N LEU A 162 8.74 -8.64 29.32
CA LEU A 162 8.79 -7.87 30.56
C LEU A 162 9.00 -8.76 31.80
N ASP A 163 8.62 -10.04 31.75
CA ASP A 163 8.83 -10.99 32.82
C ASP A 163 10.31 -11.43 32.97
N GLY A 164 11.18 -11.08 32.02
CA GLY A 164 12.60 -11.41 32.02
C GLY A 164 12.92 -12.88 31.76
N ILE A 165 11.92 -13.73 31.48
CA ILE A 165 12.08 -15.18 31.33
C ILE A 165 11.56 -15.64 29.97
N THR A 166 10.43 -15.10 29.51
CA THR A 166 9.85 -15.46 28.23
C THR A 166 10.65 -14.82 27.11
N THR A 167 11.19 -15.65 26.22
CA THR A 167 12.02 -15.21 25.11
C THR A 167 11.44 -15.65 23.77
N CYS A 168 11.86 -14.95 22.72
CA CYS A 168 11.54 -15.32 21.36
C CYS A 168 12.74 -15.01 20.44
N GLY A 169 12.90 -15.81 19.38
CA GLY A 169 13.96 -15.66 18.38
C GLY A 169 15.34 -16.13 18.85
N PRO A 170 16.39 -15.97 18.02
CA PRO A 170 16.36 -15.40 16.66
C PRO A 170 15.72 -16.32 15.61
N THR A 171 15.67 -17.63 15.88
CA THR A 171 15.00 -18.64 15.05
C THR A 171 14.19 -19.60 15.94
N PRO A 172 12.90 -19.84 15.66
CA PRO A 172 12.09 -19.23 14.60
C PRO A 172 11.91 -17.72 14.82
N ALA A 173 11.55 -17.01 13.75
CA ALA A 173 11.21 -15.59 13.84
C ALA A 173 10.03 -15.38 14.81
N CYS A 174 10.00 -14.21 15.44
CA CYS A 174 8.98 -13.85 16.40
C CYS A 174 7.76 -13.27 15.72
N ASN A 175 6.58 -13.81 16.05
CA ASN A 175 5.32 -13.16 15.72
C ASN A 175 5.16 -11.92 16.59
N MET A 176 5.36 -10.75 16.00
CA MET A 176 5.42 -9.49 16.71
C MET A 176 4.03 -8.94 16.99
N ARG A 177 3.88 -8.36 18.18
CA ARG A 177 2.77 -7.47 18.50
C ARG A 177 3.13 -6.08 17.99
N ALA A 178 2.87 -5.87 16.71
CA ALA A 178 3.08 -4.59 16.04
C ALA A 178 1.84 -3.70 16.13
N GLN A 179 2.06 -2.40 16.29
CA GLN A 179 1.07 -1.34 16.06
C GLN A 179 1.64 -0.37 15.03
N GLU A 180 1.50 -0.73 13.76
CA GLU A 180 2.07 0.03 12.66
C GLU A 180 1.00 0.41 11.65
N SER A 181 1.04 1.68 11.25
CA SER A 181 0.19 2.24 10.21
C SER A 181 1.03 2.63 9.01
N VAL A 182 0.48 2.45 7.82
CA VAL A 182 1.12 2.79 6.55
C VAL A 182 0.21 3.66 5.71
N ILE A 183 0.79 4.68 5.09
CA ILE A 183 0.12 5.54 4.12
C ILE A 183 0.95 5.56 2.85
N GLY A 184 0.29 5.30 1.72
CA GLY A 184 0.90 5.30 0.39
C GLY A 184 0.20 6.27 -0.55
N GLU A 185 0.99 6.88 -1.42
CA GLU A 185 0.53 7.80 -2.46
C GLU A 185 1.12 7.40 -3.81
N LYS A 186 0.29 7.42 -4.86
CA LYS A 186 0.70 7.07 -6.22
C LYS A 186 1.57 8.17 -6.81
N PHE A 187 2.63 7.78 -7.50
CA PHE A 187 3.37 8.72 -8.32
C PHE A 187 2.54 9.06 -9.56
N ASP A 188 2.11 10.31 -9.65
CA ASP A 188 1.62 10.86 -10.90
C ASP A 188 2.82 11.17 -11.77
N VAL A 189 3.08 10.32 -12.76
CA VAL A 189 3.92 10.72 -13.89
C VAL A 189 3.06 11.66 -14.72
N GLU A 190 2.94 12.92 -14.30
CA GLU A 190 2.44 13.95 -15.19
C GLU A 190 3.31 13.91 -16.45
N GLY A 191 2.69 13.52 -17.56
CA GLY A 191 3.30 13.68 -18.85
C GLY A 191 3.70 15.14 -18.99
N ARG A 192 4.99 15.40 -19.25
CA ARG A 192 5.41 16.57 -20.04
C ARG A 192 4.76 16.45 -21.43
N GLY A 193 3.45 16.62 -21.49
CA GLY A 193 2.66 16.81 -22.69
C GLY A 193 2.57 18.29 -22.92
N GLU A 194 3.47 18.79 -23.77
CA GLU A 194 3.11 19.66 -24.88
C GLU A 194 2.02 20.72 -24.62
N GLY A 195 2.46 21.89 -24.16
CA GLY A 195 1.77 23.15 -24.35
C GLY A 195 2.83 24.25 -24.40
N ARG A 196 2.94 25.11 -25.40
CA ARG A 196 1.93 25.58 -26.36
C ARG A 196 2.68 26.27 -27.50
N GLY A 197 2.68 25.66 -28.68
CA GLY A 197 2.85 26.41 -29.91
C GLY A 197 1.59 27.22 -30.16
N ARG A 198 1.67 28.53 -29.97
CA ARG A 198 1.00 29.60 -30.73
C ARG A 198 1.46 30.94 -30.17
#